data_AF-A3TYB9-F1
#
_entry.id   AF-A3TYB9-F1
#
_cell.length_a   1.000
_cell.length_b   1.000
_cell.length_c   1.000
_cell.angle_alpha   90.00
_cell.angle_beta   90.00
_cell.angle_gamma   90.00
#
_symmetry.space_group_name_H-M   'P 1'
#
loop_
_entity.id
_entity.type
_entity.pdbx_description
1 polymer ?
#
loop_
_entity_poly.entity_id
_entity_poly.type
_entity_poly.pdbx_seq_one_letter_code
_entity_poly.pdbx_strand_id
1 'polypeptide(L)'
;MAADGKKPITVDTTISMFAETRSKSAPDWFVARPKVAKLPFVIPVKKTMQLDPRKWKKSTIEQGVYAVARYELKVFDTALTKINKDLAKVMPKGKKFSKNTRDESKEETAALDKAASEVTSLHKKYHKAITDKVSLALDEVEADKGDNKRAIAAGRDAIRKFDSLDTRAMFSAPATEVGKIMTRLGTELAARDDGDDPGAFNRAHTQLLGVQKDFEATGKTTQNVIKFLLDRGAKMAKDKNAAPSLQQIGKEISANGRLKTAMTRLSAAIDEFDKELDATVRIARDGKGSGPAMKTWGSRFEKTFGGRDKTVKDAVAAVKLISQKFNKAMKDVKA
;
A
#
# COMPACT_ATOMS: atom_id res chain seq x y z
N MET A 1 -25.05 -8.15 -5.17
CA MET A 1 -24.39 -7.26 -4.19
C MET A 1 -24.00 -8.13 -3.00
N ALA A 2 -22.74 -8.55 -2.91
CA ALA A 2 -22.30 -9.38 -1.78
C ALA A 2 -22.22 -8.49 -0.54
N ALA A 3 -22.88 -8.89 0.55
CA ALA A 3 -22.84 -8.16 1.82
C ALA A 3 -21.38 -7.94 2.22
N ASP A 4 -21.03 -6.71 2.57
CA ASP A 4 -19.65 -6.21 2.72
C ASP A 4 -18.87 -6.85 3.90
N GLY A 5 -19.36 -7.95 4.47
CA GLY A 5 -18.78 -8.69 5.59
C GLY A 5 -18.79 -7.94 6.92
N LYS A 6 -19.14 -6.65 6.91
CA LYS A 6 -19.20 -5.76 8.08
C LYS A 6 -20.37 -6.15 8.99
N LYS A 7 -20.10 -6.13 10.29
CA LYS A 7 -21.09 -6.34 11.35
C LYS A 7 -21.09 -5.14 12.29
N PRO A 8 -22.24 -4.81 12.92
CA PRO A 8 -22.27 -3.78 13.94
C PRO A 8 -21.41 -4.21 15.13
N ILE A 9 -20.45 -3.37 15.50
CA ILE A 9 -19.67 -3.50 16.73
C ILE A 9 -19.89 -2.23 17.55
N THR A 10 -20.47 -2.40 18.74
CA THR A 10 -20.67 -1.31 19.70
C THR A 10 -19.51 -1.26 20.68
N VAL A 11 -18.80 -0.13 20.67
CA VAL A 11 -17.89 0.28 21.73
C VAL A 11 -18.72 1.01 22.77
N ASP A 12 -18.62 0.57 24.02
CA ASP A 12 -19.28 1.19 25.18
C ASP A 12 -18.31 1.12 26.35
N THR A 13 -17.47 2.14 26.45
CA THR A 13 -16.38 2.23 27.43
C THR A 13 -16.32 3.63 28.01
N THR A 14 -15.55 3.80 29.07
CA THR A 14 -15.34 5.09 29.72
C THR A 14 -13.86 5.38 29.88
N ILE A 15 -13.49 6.65 29.74
CA ILE A 15 -12.13 7.13 30.01
C ILE A 15 -12.17 7.96 31.29
N SER A 16 -11.48 7.51 32.33
CA SER A 16 -11.24 8.33 33.53
C SER A 16 -10.13 9.34 33.25
N MET A 17 -10.39 10.62 33.52
CA MET A 17 -9.36 11.66 33.48
C MET A 17 -8.25 11.45 34.52
N PHE A 18 -8.51 10.62 35.54
CA PHE A 18 -7.51 10.24 36.53
C PHE A 18 -6.75 8.96 36.17
N ALA A 19 -6.98 8.36 35.00
CA ALA A 19 -6.42 7.06 34.66
C ALA A 19 -4.89 7.05 34.57
N GLU A 20 -4.23 8.19 34.36
CA GLU A 20 -2.76 8.30 34.38
C GLU A 20 -2.22 8.80 35.74
N THR A 21 -3.08 9.30 36.64
CA THR A 21 -2.63 9.77 37.96
C THR A 21 -2.18 8.61 38.85
N ARG A 22 -1.36 8.90 39.86
CA ARG A 22 -0.88 7.88 40.81
C ARG A 22 -2.01 7.27 41.64
N SER A 23 -2.95 8.09 42.11
CA SER A 23 -4.07 7.66 42.96
C SER A 23 -5.24 7.04 42.17
N LYS A 24 -5.30 7.25 40.85
CA LYS A 24 -6.45 6.91 40.00
C LYS A 24 -7.78 7.53 40.45
N SER A 25 -7.73 8.54 41.33
CA SER A 25 -8.87 9.21 41.94
C SER A 25 -8.68 10.72 42.02
N ALA A 26 -9.78 11.44 42.25
CA ALA A 26 -9.75 12.88 42.49
C ALA A 26 -8.96 13.21 43.78
N PRO A 27 -8.21 14.33 43.83
CA PRO A 27 -7.56 14.79 45.05
C PRO A 27 -8.57 15.14 46.16
N ASP A 28 -8.22 14.87 47.41
CA ASP A 28 -9.08 15.09 48.58
C ASP A 28 -9.57 16.55 48.71
N TRP A 29 -8.75 17.51 48.30
CA TRP A 29 -9.09 18.94 48.38
C TRP A 29 -10.26 19.33 47.48
N PHE A 30 -10.64 18.52 46.48
CA PHE A 30 -11.83 18.78 45.67
C PHE A 30 -13.10 18.85 46.53
N VAL A 31 -13.13 18.17 47.69
CA VAL A 31 -14.25 18.24 48.65
C VAL A 31 -14.48 19.68 49.13
N ALA A 32 -13.41 20.48 49.26
CA ALA A 32 -13.52 21.88 49.68
C ALA A 32 -14.13 22.79 48.61
N ARG A 33 -14.20 22.35 47.35
CA ARG A 33 -14.76 23.11 46.23
C ARG A 33 -15.75 22.25 45.44
N PRO A 34 -17.04 22.19 45.88
CA PRO A 34 -18.06 21.33 45.29
C PRO A 34 -18.27 21.47 43.78
N LYS A 35 -18.01 22.66 43.22
CA LYS A 35 -18.10 22.91 41.77
C LYS A 35 -17.11 22.04 40.99
N VAL A 36 -15.90 21.85 41.51
CA VAL A 36 -14.87 20.99 40.91
C VAL A 36 -15.23 19.53 41.10
N ALA A 37 -15.64 19.13 42.31
CA ALA A 37 -16.01 17.75 42.62
C ALA A 37 -17.17 17.22 41.76
N LYS A 38 -18.05 18.10 41.27
CA LYS A 38 -19.19 17.76 40.40
C LYS A 38 -18.85 17.71 38.90
N LEU A 39 -17.61 18.03 38.51
CA LEU A 39 -17.22 17.95 37.09
C LEU A 39 -17.20 16.48 36.61
N PRO A 40 -17.61 16.21 35.36
CA PRO A 40 -17.59 14.86 34.81
C PRO A 40 -16.16 14.45 34.45
N PHE A 41 -15.44 13.85 35.39
CA PHE A 41 -14.08 13.32 35.15
C PHE A 41 -14.05 11.95 34.47
N VAL A 42 -15.23 11.42 34.11
CA VAL A 42 -15.39 10.20 33.35
C VAL A 42 -16.00 10.59 32.01
N ILE A 43 -15.27 10.32 30.92
CA ILE A 43 -15.68 10.62 29.56
C ILE A 43 -16.32 9.35 28.99
N PRO A 44 -17.65 9.32 28.77
CA PRO A 44 -18.31 8.19 28.14
C PRO A 44 -17.96 8.13 26.65
N VAL A 45 -17.61 6.95 26.16
CA VAL A 45 -17.35 6.67 24.75
C VAL A 45 -18.31 5.58 24.30
N LYS A 46 -19.33 5.98 23.55
CA LYS A 46 -20.33 5.06 23.00
C LYS A 46 -20.51 5.30 21.51
N LYS A 47 -20.12 4.33 20.70
CA LYS A 47 -20.32 4.36 19.25
C LYS A 47 -20.53 2.95 18.70
N THR A 48 -21.57 2.79 17.88
CA THR A 48 -21.76 1.58 17.07
C THR A 48 -21.22 1.85 15.67
N MET A 49 -20.29 1.00 15.22
CA MET A 49 -19.66 1.13 13.91
C MET A 49 -19.89 -0.13 13.07
N GLN A 50 -19.94 0.02 11.74
CA GLN A 50 -20.00 -1.11 10.82
C GLN A 50 -18.58 -1.58 10.45
N LEU A 51 -18.10 -2.63 11.10
CA LEU A 51 -16.71 -3.07 11.01
C LEU A 51 -16.59 -4.54 10.58
N ASP A 52 -15.49 -4.90 9.90
CA ASP A 52 -15.18 -6.29 9.60
C ASP A 52 -14.76 -7.03 10.90
N PRO A 53 -15.55 -8.01 11.38
CA PRO A 53 -15.30 -8.69 12.65
C PRO A 53 -14.05 -9.58 12.63
N ARG A 54 -13.47 -9.85 11.45
CA ARG A 54 -12.18 -10.57 11.34
C ARG A 54 -10.99 -9.70 11.74
N LYS A 55 -11.12 -8.38 11.56
CA LYS A 55 -10.05 -7.40 11.81
C LYS A 55 -10.23 -6.71 13.15
N TRP A 56 -11.45 -6.24 13.39
CA TRP A 56 -11.78 -5.43 14.54
C TRP A 56 -12.55 -6.25 15.56
N LYS A 57 -11.99 -6.33 16.78
CA LYS A 57 -12.68 -6.86 17.95
C LYS A 57 -13.02 -5.72 18.88
N LYS A 58 -14.19 -5.78 19.53
CA LYS A 58 -14.63 -4.79 20.54
C LYS A 58 -13.51 -4.43 21.53
N SER A 59 -12.85 -5.45 22.10
CA SER A 59 -11.75 -5.27 23.06
C SER A 59 -10.56 -4.49 22.51
N THR A 60 -10.19 -4.72 21.23
CA THR A 60 -9.07 -4.02 20.58
C THR A 60 -9.40 -2.54 20.38
N ILE A 61 -10.64 -2.24 20.00
CA ILE A 61 -11.08 -0.86 19.81
C ILE A 61 -11.14 -0.14 21.15
N GLU A 62 -11.68 -0.78 22.19
CA GLU A 62 -11.74 -0.22 23.55
C GLU A 62 -10.34 0.08 24.12
N GLN A 63 -9.37 -0.79 23.89
CA GLN A 63 -7.97 -0.52 24.24
C GLN A 63 -7.38 0.64 23.43
N GLY A 64 -7.70 0.72 22.13
CA GLY A 64 -7.27 1.80 21.24
C GLY A 64 -7.82 3.16 21.66
N VAL A 65 -9.08 3.22 22.10
CA VAL A 65 -9.73 4.44 22.64
C VAL A 65 -8.91 5.02 23.80
N TYR A 66 -8.47 4.18 24.73
CA TYR A 66 -7.60 4.63 25.82
C TYR A 66 -6.22 5.08 25.31
N ALA A 67 -5.62 4.33 24.39
CA ALA A 67 -4.30 4.66 23.84
C ALA A 67 -4.28 6.03 23.15
N VAL A 68 -5.34 6.39 22.42
CA VAL A 68 -5.51 7.70 21.77
C VAL A 68 -5.61 8.83 22.80
N ALA A 69 -6.33 8.61 23.90
CA ALA A 69 -6.51 9.58 24.97
C ALA A 69 -5.27 9.76 25.88
N ARG A 70 -4.38 8.75 25.91
CA ARG A 70 -3.29 8.63 26.88
C ARG A 70 -2.40 9.87 26.99
N TYR A 71 -2.06 10.48 25.85
CA TYR A 71 -1.21 11.67 25.84
C TYR A 71 -1.88 12.82 26.61
N GLU A 72 -3.14 13.12 26.32
CA GLU A 72 -3.89 14.19 26.99
C GLU A 72 -4.08 13.91 28.49
N LEU A 73 -4.31 12.64 28.85
CA LEU A 73 -4.40 12.20 30.24
C LEU A 73 -3.11 12.45 31.02
N LYS A 74 -1.94 12.20 30.42
CA LYS A 74 -0.63 12.48 31.05
C LYS A 74 -0.38 13.96 31.25
N VAL A 75 -0.78 14.79 30.28
CA VAL A 75 -0.63 16.25 30.41
C VAL A 75 -1.55 16.79 31.50
N PHE A 76 -2.78 16.28 31.59
CA PHE A 76 -3.70 16.60 32.69
C PHE A 76 -3.12 16.20 34.06
N ASP A 77 -2.60 14.98 34.21
CA ASP A 77 -1.95 14.51 35.45
C ASP A 77 -0.75 15.39 35.85
N THR A 78 0.08 15.77 34.88
CA THR A 78 1.23 16.65 35.13
C THR A 78 0.78 18.01 35.67
N ALA A 79 -0.26 18.60 35.08
CA ALA A 79 -0.82 19.86 35.54
C ALA A 79 -1.46 19.74 36.93
N LEU A 80 -2.22 18.67 37.17
CA LEU A 80 -2.85 18.40 38.47
C LEU A 80 -1.81 18.19 39.57
N THR A 81 -0.72 17.48 39.27
CA THR A 81 0.41 17.29 40.18
C THR A 81 1.06 18.62 40.55
N LYS A 82 1.20 19.55 39.61
CA LYS A 82 1.71 20.89 39.89
C LYS A 82 0.78 21.67 40.83
N ILE A 83 -0.53 21.67 40.56
CA ILE A 83 -1.54 22.31 41.41
C ILE A 83 -1.48 21.76 42.84
N ASN A 84 -1.39 20.43 42.99
CA ASN A 84 -1.27 19.80 44.31
C ASN A 84 0.00 20.23 45.06
N LYS A 85 1.14 20.37 44.36
CA LYS A 85 2.38 20.87 44.96
C LYS A 85 2.27 22.33 45.38
N ASP A 86 1.60 23.16 44.61
CA ASP A 86 1.43 24.58 44.94
C ASP A 86 0.46 24.78 46.12
N LEU A 87 -0.62 23.99 46.18
CA LEU A 87 -1.50 23.95 47.36
C LEU A 87 -0.75 23.49 48.62
N ALA A 88 0.09 22.46 48.53
CA ALA A 88 0.84 21.94 49.68
C ALA A 88 1.82 22.97 50.31
N LYS A 89 2.16 24.06 49.60
CA LYS A 89 2.98 25.16 50.14
C LYS A 89 2.18 26.13 51.01
N VAL A 90 0.88 26.22 50.79
CA VAL A 90 -0.03 27.17 51.46
C VAL A 90 -0.84 26.46 52.54
N MET A 91 -1.20 25.20 52.32
CA MET A 91 -2.06 24.44 53.23
C MET A 91 -1.28 23.93 54.46
N PRO A 92 -1.83 24.06 55.68
CA PRO A 92 -1.30 23.45 56.89
C PRO A 92 -1.20 21.93 56.75
N LYS A 93 -0.10 21.35 57.24
CA LYS A 93 0.08 19.90 57.28
C LYS A 93 -1.02 19.26 58.11
N GLY A 94 -1.65 18.21 57.58
CA GLY A 94 -2.71 17.46 58.28
C GLY A 94 -4.10 18.11 58.25
N LYS A 95 -4.27 19.23 57.54
CA LYS A 95 -5.59 19.86 57.38
C LYS A 95 -6.56 18.92 56.67
N LYS A 96 -7.72 18.70 57.29
CA LYS A 96 -8.85 17.99 56.65
C LYS A 96 -9.62 18.98 55.79
N PHE A 97 -9.77 18.67 54.51
CA PHE A 97 -10.57 19.48 53.59
C PHE A 97 -12.06 19.27 53.84
N SER A 98 -12.81 20.36 53.91
CA SER A 98 -14.26 20.34 54.13
C SER A 98 -14.94 21.38 53.26
N LYS A 99 -16.25 21.20 53.03
CA LYS A 99 -17.06 22.20 52.31
C LYS A 99 -17.25 23.50 53.09
N ASN A 100 -17.02 23.47 54.41
CA ASN A 100 -17.14 24.64 55.26
C ASN A 100 -15.85 25.45 55.20
N THR A 101 -15.95 26.68 54.71
CA THR A 101 -14.83 27.59 54.49
C THR A 101 -14.59 28.55 55.66
N ARG A 102 -15.35 28.44 56.77
CA ARG A 102 -15.24 29.36 57.92
C ARG A 102 -13.84 29.39 58.55
N ASP A 103 -13.14 28.27 58.51
CA ASP A 103 -11.81 28.10 59.11
C ASP A 103 -10.69 28.20 58.07
N GLU A 104 -10.98 28.73 56.87
CA GLU A 104 -9.98 29.01 55.84
C GLU A 104 -9.39 30.42 56.01
N SER A 105 -8.06 30.54 56.02
CA SER A 105 -7.39 31.84 55.92
C SER A 105 -7.67 32.48 54.56
N LYS A 106 -7.38 33.78 54.43
CA LYS A 106 -7.47 34.48 53.14
C LYS A 106 -6.52 33.86 52.10
N GLU A 107 -5.30 33.49 52.48
CA GLU A 107 -4.36 32.84 51.56
C GLU A 107 -4.83 31.44 51.14
N GLU A 108 -5.35 30.65 52.07
CA GLU A 108 -5.86 29.30 51.78
C GLU A 108 -7.06 29.36 50.83
N THR A 109 -8.00 30.26 51.09
CA THR A 109 -9.19 30.48 50.25
C THR A 109 -8.76 30.83 48.82
N ALA A 110 -7.84 31.79 48.68
CA ALA A 110 -7.33 32.24 47.38
C ALA A 110 -6.59 31.12 46.63
N ALA A 111 -5.78 30.32 47.33
CA ALA A 111 -5.07 29.19 46.72
C ALA A 111 -6.02 28.09 46.25
N LEU A 112 -7.03 27.73 47.06
CA LEU A 112 -8.05 26.75 46.70
C LEU A 112 -8.95 27.21 45.55
N ASP A 113 -9.34 28.49 45.54
CA ASP A 113 -10.15 29.06 44.46
C ASP A 113 -9.38 29.13 43.14
N LYS A 114 -8.10 29.52 43.20
CA LYS A 114 -7.21 29.49 42.03
C LYS A 114 -7.05 28.07 41.51
N ALA A 115 -6.75 27.11 42.38
CA ALA A 115 -6.63 25.69 42.01
C ALA A 115 -7.94 25.17 41.39
N ALA A 116 -9.09 25.51 41.95
CA ALA A 116 -10.39 25.13 41.42
C ALA A 116 -10.67 25.70 40.03
N SER A 117 -10.32 26.98 39.81
CA SER A 117 -10.42 27.64 38.50
C SER A 117 -9.52 26.97 37.46
N GLU A 118 -8.25 26.70 37.82
CA GLU A 118 -7.30 26.02 36.96
C GLU A 118 -7.77 24.61 36.60
N VAL A 119 -8.20 23.80 37.57
CA VAL A 119 -8.76 22.46 37.31
C VAL A 119 -9.98 22.52 36.41
N THR A 120 -10.89 23.49 36.60
CA THR A 120 -12.08 23.65 35.76
C THR A 120 -11.70 23.96 34.30
N SER A 121 -10.69 24.81 34.10
CA SER A 121 -10.16 25.14 32.77
C SER A 121 -9.49 23.92 32.11
N LEU A 122 -8.64 23.21 32.86
CA LEU A 122 -7.97 21.99 32.40
C LEU A 122 -8.99 20.91 32.06
N HIS A 123 -10.01 20.71 32.90
CA HIS A 123 -11.10 19.77 32.66
C HIS A 123 -11.77 20.05 31.33
N LYS A 124 -12.27 21.28 31.10
CA LYS A 124 -12.90 21.67 29.83
C LYS A 124 -12.00 21.41 28.63
N LYS A 125 -10.73 21.81 28.72
CA LYS A 125 -9.75 21.66 27.63
C LYS A 125 -9.51 20.19 27.28
N TYR A 126 -9.14 19.38 28.26
CA TYR A 126 -8.73 17.99 28.02
C TYR A 126 -9.91 17.06 27.81
N HIS A 127 -11.06 17.32 28.44
CA HIS A 127 -12.29 16.58 28.14
C HIS A 127 -12.66 16.76 26.67
N LYS A 128 -12.68 18.00 26.16
CA LYS A 128 -12.97 18.27 24.74
C LYS A 128 -11.92 17.61 23.82
N ALA A 129 -10.63 17.81 24.11
CA ALA A 129 -9.55 17.25 23.28
C ALA A 129 -9.59 15.72 23.20
N ILE A 130 -9.88 15.04 24.31
CA ILE A 130 -10.03 13.58 24.34
C ILE A 130 -11.26 13.16 23.54
N THR A 131 -12.41 13.81 23.74
CA THR A 131 -13.64 13.52 22.98
C THR A 131 -13.42 13.66 21.48
N ASP A 132 -12.84 14.79 21.03
CA ASP A 132 -12.61 15.07 19.61
C ASP A 132 -11.64 14.05 18.98
N LYS A 133 -10.53 13.73 19.68
CA LYS A 133 -9.53 12.76 19.19
C LYS A 133 -10.07 11.34 19.13
N VAL A 134 -10.80 10.92 20.16
CA VAL A 134 -11.40 9.58 20.21
C VAL A 134 -12.48 9.45 19.14
N SER A 135 -13.34 10.47 18.97
CA SER A 135 -14.35 10.48 17.91
C SER A 135 -13.71 10.34 16.52
N LEU A 136 -12.71 11.18 16.22
CA LEU A 136 -11.99 11.13 14.95
C LEU A 136 -11.32 9.77 14.72
N ALA A 137 -10.67 9.21 15.75
CA ALA A 137 -10.02 7.90 15.63
C ALA A 137 -11.04 6.78 15.36
N LEU A 138 -12.22 6.83 15.99
CA LEU A 138 -13.29 5.88 15.72
C LEU A 138 -13.89 6.07 14.31
N ASP A 139 -14.01 7.30 13.82
CA ASP A 139 -14.41 7.59 12.43
C ASP A 139 -13.38 7.06 11.42
N GLU A 140 -12.08 7.17 11.72
CA GLU A 140 -11.00 6.65 10.88
C GLU A 140 -10.94 5.12 10.86
N VAL A 141 -11.23 4.48 12.00
CA VAL A 141 -11.39 3.03 12.12
C VAL A 141 -12.58 2.55 11.29
N GLU A 142 -13.71 3.24 11.38
CA GLU A 142 -14.92 2.92 10.59
C GLU A 142 -14.71 3.11 9.08
N ALA A 143 -13.92 4.11 8.70
CA ALA A 143 -13.57 4.40 7.32
C ALA A 143 -12.42 3.52 6.75
N ASP A 144 -11.88 2.55 7.51
CA ASP A 144 -10.81 1.62 7.08
C ASP A 144 -9.60 2.33 6.40
N LYS A 145 -9.31 3.61 6.73
CA LYS A 145 -8.39 4.48 5.97
C LYS A 145 -6.93 4.01 5.96
N GLY A 146 -6.50 3.29 7.00
CA GLY A 146 -5.11 2.84 7.18
C GLY A 146 -4.71 1.64 6.31
N ASP A 147 -5.58 0.64 6.19
CA ASP A 147 -5.22 -0.65 5.60
C ASP A 147 -5.38 -0.68 4.08
N ASN A 148 -6.40 0.01 3.56
CA ASN A 148 -6.59 0.11 2.10
C ASN A 148 -5.48 0.91 1.43
N LYS A 149 -4.81 1.83 2.14
CA LYS A 149 -3.71 2.64 1.59
C LYS A 149 -2.55 1.78 1.07
N ARG A 150 -2.22 0.67 1.75
CA ARG A 150 -1.14 -0.24 1.32
C ARG A 150 -1.52 -1.01 0.06
N ALA A 151 -2.70 -1.64 0.03
CA ALA A 151 -3.20 -2.36 -1.13
C ALA A 151 -3.37 -1.43 -2.35
N ILE A 152 -3.88 -0.21 -2.12
CA ILE A 152 -4.02 0.83 -3.13
C ILE A 152 -2.66 1.27 -3.68
N ALA A 153 -1.67 1.50 -2.81
CA ALA A 153 -0.32 1.86 -3.25
C ALA A 153 0.32 0.73 -4.06
N ALA A 154 0.19 -0.52 -3.61
CA ALA A 154 0.74 -1.68 -4.32
C ALA A 154 0.11 -1.88 -5.70
N GLY A 155 -1.22 -1.72 -5.82
CA GLY A 155 -1.92 -1.83 -7.10
C GLY A 155 -1.58 -0.69 -8.06
N ARG A 156 -1.46 0.55 -7.56
CA ARG A 156 -1.00 1.70 -8.37
C ARG A 156 0.41 1.52 -8.89
N ASP A 157 1.34 1.07 -8.05
CA ASP A 157 2.74 0.84 -8.46
C ASP A 157 2.82 -0.27 -9.52
N ALA A 158 2.04 -1.34 -9.38
CA ALA A 158 1.98 -2.42 -10.36
C ALA A 158 1.45 -1.96 -11.73
N ILE A 159 0.35 -1.20 -11.75
CA ILE A 159 -0.22 -0.65 -12.98
C ILE A 159 0.75 0.34 -13.63
N ARG A 160 1.32 1.26 -12.85
CA ARG A 160 2.25 2.28 -13.36
C ARG A 160 3.50 1.66 -14.00
N LYS A 161 4.07 0.62 -13.40
CA LYS A 161 5.22 -0.11 -13.97
C LYS A 161 4.87 -0.82 -15.28
N PHE A 162 3.65 -1.32 -15.41
CA PHE A 162 3.18 -1.90 -16.66
C PHE A 162 2.98 -0.83 -17.73
N ASP A 163 2.37 0.30 -17.39
CA ASP A 163 2.15 1.42 -18.32
C ASP A 163 3.46 2.07 -18.80
N SER A 164 4.57 1.90 -18.06
CA SER A 164 5.90 2.36 -18.47
C SER A 164 6.62 1.44 -19.46
N LEU A 165 6.09 0.25 -19.75
CA LEU A 165 6.70 -0.65 -20.73
C LEU A 165 6.51 -0.09 -22.15
N ASP A 166 7.61 0.05 -22.89
CA ASP A 166 7.50 0.21 -24.34
C ASP A 166 7.12 -1.13 -24.96
N THR A 167 5.86 -1.22 -25.37
CA THR A 167 5.24 -2.43 -25.92
C THR A 167 5.05 -2.34 -27.42
N ARG A 168 5.51 -1.26 -28.07
CA ARG A 168 5.36 -1.06 -29.50
C ARG A 168 6.36 -1.94 -30.24
N ALA A 169 5.85 -2.74 -31.17
CA ALA A 169 6.67 -3.54 -32.08
C ALA A 169 7.71 -4.44 -31.37
N MET A 170 7.43 -4.88 -30.14
CA MET A 170 8.37 -5.62 -29.29
C MET A 170 8.92 -6.88 -29.96
N PHE A 171 8.10 -7.54 -30.79
CA PHE A 171 8.53 -8.69 -31.58
C PHE A 171 8.70 -8.34 -33.05
N SER A 172 7.80 -7.53 -33.63
CA SER A 172 7.85 -7.24 -35.07
C SER A 172 9.10 -6.50 -35.51
N ALA A 173 9.53 -5.46 -34.77
CA ALA A 173 10.73 -4.72 -35.13
C ALA A 173 12.01 -5.58 -35.12
N PRO A 174 12.34 -6.30 -34.02
CA PRO A 174 13.53 -7.15 -34.02
C PRO A 174 13.39 -8.34 -34.98
N ALA A 175 12.19 -8.89 -35.19
CA ALA A 175 11.98 -9.97 -36.17
C ALA A 175 12.27 -9.52 -37.61
N THR A 176 11.81 -8.33 -38.00
CA THR A 176 12.11 -7.74 -39.30
C THR A 176 13.60 -7.45 -39.44
N GLU A 177 14.27 -7.00 -38.38
CA GLU A 177 15.70 -6.71 -38.45
C GLU A 177 16.54 -8.00 -38.61
N VAL A 178 16.20 -9.07 -37.89
CA VAL A 178 16.78 -10.41 -38.12
C VAL A 178 16.53 -10.86 -39.56
N GLY A 179 15.31 -10.69 -40.08
CA GLY A 179 14.95 -11.02 -41.46
C GLY A 179 15.83 -10.30 -42.49
N LYS A 180 16.05 -8.99 -42.30
CA LYS A 180 16.93 -8.18 -43.16
C LYS A 180 18.39 -8.63 -43.08
N ILE A 181 18.92 -8.84 -41.86
CA ILE A 181 20.32 -9.26 -41.67
C ILE A 181 20.57 -10.60 -42.37
N MET A 182 19.70 -11.58 -42.17
CA MET A 182 19.84 -12.91 -42.78
C MET A 182 19.62 -12.90 -44.29
N THR A 183 18.71 -12.07 -44.80
CA THR A 183 18.50 -11.89 -46.25
C THR A 183 19.70 -11.24 -46.92
N ARG A 184 20.31 -10.25 -46.24
CA ARG A 184 21.55 -9.61 -46.69
C ARG A 184 22.70 -10.61 -46.71
N LEU A 185 22.92 -11.35 -45.61
CA LEU A 185 23.90 -12.44 -45.55
C LEU A 185 23.71 -13.41 -46.72
N GLY A 186 22.49 -13.87 -46.95
CA GLY A 186 22.21 -14.79 -48.04
C GLY A 186 22.41 -14.20 -49.44
N THR A 187 22.38 -12.87 -49.59
CA THR A 187 22.68 -12.18 -50.85
C THR A 187 24.19 -12.03 -51.06
N GLU A 188 24.93 -11.71 -50.00
CA GLU A 188 26.39 -11.63 -50.01
C GLU A 188 27.02 -13.00 -50.33
N LEU A 189 26.50 -14.09 -49.75
CA LEU A 189 26.96 -15.46 -50.04
C LEU A 189 26.63 -15.92 -51.46
N ALA A 190 25.49 -15.49 -52.03
CA ALA A 190 25.09 -15.85 -53.38
C ALA A 190 25.89 -15.12 -54.47
N ALA A 191 26.60 -14.05 -54.10
CA ALA A 191 27.48 -13.30 -55.01
C ALA A 191 28.88 -13.92 -55.14
N ARG A 192 29.16 -15.04 -54.45
CA ARG A 192 30.42 -15.78 -54.51
C ARG A 192 30.22 -17.19 -55.03
N ASP A 193 31.11 -17.63 -55.91
CA ASP A 193 31.05 -18.94 -56.57
C ASP A 193 31.33 -20.11 -55.62
N ASP A 194 32.10 -19.89 -54.54
CA ASP A 194 32.40 -20.88 -53.49
C ASP A 194 31.38 -20.88 -52.34
N GLY A 195 30.48 -19.88 -52.30
CA GLY A 195 29.46 -19.75 -51.27
C GLY A 195 30.00 -19.50 -49.86
N ASP A 196 31.29 -19.18 -49.71
CA ASP A 196 31.96 -18.94 -48.44
C ASP A 196 32.44 -17.48 -48.32
N ASP A 197 31.86 -16.75 -47.36
CA ASP A 197 32.30 -15.41 -47.00
C ASP A 197 32.33 -15.26 -45.47
N PRO A 198 33.46 -15.61 -44.84
CA PRO A 198 33.66 -15.42 -43.40
C PRO A 198 33.43 -13.96 -42.96
N GLY A 199 33.68 -12.99 -43.85
CA GLY A 199 33.42 -11.58 -43.59
C GLY A 199 31.93 -11.26 -43.53
N ALA A 200 31.11 -11.83 -44.44
CA ALA A 200 29.65 -11.69 -44.42
C ALA A 200 29.05 -12.31 -43.16
N PHE A 201 29.49 -13.51 -42.79
CA PHE A 201 29.06 -14.18 -41.56
C PHE A 201 29.42 -13.37 -40.31
N ASN A 202 30.65 -12.84 -40.22
CA ASN A 202 31.05 -12.03 -39.07
C ASN A 202 30.27 -10.70 -38.97
N ARG A 203 29.96 -10.06 -40.11
CA ARG A 203 29.09 -8.87 -40.13
C ARG A 203 27.68 -9.19 -39.63
N ALA A 204 27.08 -10.25 -40.15
CA ALA A 204 25.75 -10.69 -39.74
C ALA A 204 25.71 -11.06 -38.26
N HIS A 205 26.71 -11.79 -37.76
CA HIS A 205 26.86 -12.14 -36.36
C HIS A 205 26.92 -10.89 -35.47
N THR A 206 27.76 -9.91 -35.82
CA THR A 206 27.87 -8.64 -35.06
C THR A 206 26.54 -7.87 -35.02
N GLN A 207 25.82 -7.82 -36.14
CA GLN A 207 24.52 -7.15 -36.20
C GLN A 207 23.45 -7.89 -35.38
N LEU A 208 23.42 -9.23 -35.45
CA LEU A 208 22.50 -10.06 -34.67
C LEU A 208 22.76 -9.96 -33.16
N LEU A 209 24.02 -9.85 -32.72
CA LEU A 209 24.35 -9.56 -31.31
C LEU A 209 23.77 -8.21 -30.85
N GLY A 210 23.74 -7.21 -31.72
CA GLY A 210 23.07 -5.93 -31.45
C GLY A 210 21.57 -6.13 -31.20
N VAL A 211 20.89 -6.84 -32.11
CA VAL A 211 19.45 -7.14 -31.97
C VAL A 211 19.18 -7.96 -30.71
N GLN A 212 20.01 -8.95 -30.41
CA GLN A 212 19.91 -9.79 -29.21
C GLN A 212 20.01 -8.96 -27.93
N LYS A 213 20.99 -8.06 -27.84
CA LYS A 213 21.16 -7.19 -26.67
C LYS A 213 19.95 -6.29 -26.44
N ASP A 214 19.44 -5.66 -27.49
CA ASP A 214 18.30 -4.76 -27.42
C ASP A 214 17.01 -5.51 -27.03
N PHE A 215 16.82 -6.70 -27.61
CA PHE A 215 15.71 -7.57 -27.27
C PHE A 215 15.83 -8.09 -25.83
N GLU A 216 16.98 -8.57 -25.39
CA GLU A 216 17.19 -9.09 -24.03
C GLU A 216 16.87 -8.03 -22.98
N ALA A 217 17.32 -6.78 -23.18
CA ALA A 217 17.02 -5.68 -22.27
C ALA A 217 15.50 -5.42 -22.15
N THR A 218 14.80 -5.37 -23.29
CA THR A 218 13.35 -5.14 -23.35
C THR A 218 12.55 -6.33 -22.82
N GLY A 219 12.94 -7.54 -23.20
CA GLY A 219 12.36 -8.82 -22.79
C GLY A 219 12.48 -9.04 -21.28
N LYS A 220 13.68 -8.89 -20.70
CA LYS A 220 13.88 -8.97 -19.24
C LYS A 220 13.07 -7.94 -18.49
N THR A 221 13.06 -6.69 -18.96
CA THR A 221 12.27 -5.62 -18.34
C THR A 221 10.79 -5.99 -18.32
N THR A 222 10.27 -6.47 -19.44
CA THR A 222 8.88 -6.93 -19.57
C THR A 222 8.58 -8.11 -18.65
N GLN A 223 9.43 -9.13 -18.61
CA GLN A 223 9.26 -10.29 -17.72
C GLN A 223 9.32 -9.90 -16.24
N ASN A 224 10.20 -8.97 -15.86
CA ASN A 224 10.29 -8.48 -14.49
C ASN A 224 9.01 -7.72 -14.08
N VAL A 225 8.46 -6.91 -14.98
CA VAL A 225 7.19 -6.22 -14.74
C VAL A 225 6.02 -7.21 -14.65
N ILE A 226 5.99 -8.24 -15.50
CA ILE A 226 5.01 -9.32 -15.42
C ILE A 226 5.06 -10.00 -14.04
N LYS A 227 6.24 -10.46 -13.62
CA LYS A 227 6.45 -11.09 -12.31
C LYS A 227 6.00 -10.16 -11.18
N PHE A 228 6.41 -8.89 -11.24
CA PHE A 228 6.03 -7.88 -10.25
C PHE A 228 4.51 -7.72 -10.15
N LEU A 229 3.82 -7.62 -11.28
CA LEU A 229 2.37 -7.46 -11.33
C LEU A 229 1.63 -8.69 -10.75
N LEU A 230 2.05 -9.90 -11.13
CA LEU A 230 1.49 -11.14 -10.60
C LEU A 230 1.73 -11.30 -9.09
N ASP A 231 2.94 -10.99 -8.62
CA ASP A 231 3.30 -11.04 -7.20
C ASP A 231 2.50 -10.04 -6.37
N ARG A 232 2.33 -8.81 -6.87
CA ARG A 232 1.51 -7.80 -6.20
C ARG A 232 0.05 -8.19 -6.17
N GLY A 233 -0.48 -8.77 -7.25
CA GLY A 233 -1.82 -9.36 -7.26
C GLY A 233 -1.98 -10.47 -6.23
N ALA A 234 -1.01 -11.38 -6.12
CA ALA A 234 -1.06 -12.49 -5.17
C ALA A 234 -1.00 -11.99 -3.71
N LYS A 235 -0.18 -10.97 -3.44
CA LYS A 235 -0.13 -10.30 -2.13
C LYS A 235 -1.47 -9.63 -1.81
N MET A 236 -2.04 -8.89 -2.76
CA MET A 236 -3.34 -8.24 -2.60
C MET A 236 -4.48 -9.25 -2.37
N ALA A 237 -4.44 -10.40 -3.06
CA ALA A 237 -5.41 -11.48 -2.90
C ALA A 237 -5.40 -12.11 -1.49
N LYS A 238 -4.22 -12.15 -0.86
CA LYS A 238 -3.99 -12.76 0.46
C LYS A 238 -4.04 -11.75 1.60
N ASP A 239 -4.08 -10.45 1.29
CA ASP A 239 -4.13 -9.40 2.29
C ASP A 239 -5.50 -9.40 2.98
N LYS A 240 -5.56 -10.03 4.15
CA LYS A 240 -6.76 -10.12 4.98
C LYS A 240 -7.26 -8.76 5.44
N ASN A 241 -6.41 -7.73 5.40
CA ASN A 241 -6.71 -6.38 5.84
C ASN A 241 -7.20 -5.48 4.69
N ALA A 242 -7.04 -5.89 3.42
CA ALA A 242 -7.60 -5.17 2.28
C ALA A 242 -9.13 -5.35 2.19
N ALA A 243 -9.83 -4.39 1.56
CA ALA A 243 -11.26 -4.53 1.24
C ALA A 243 -11.54 -5.77 0.36
N PRO A 244 -12.71 -6.43 0.48
CA PRO A 244 -13.05 -7.61 -0.33
C PRO A 244 -12.95 -7.37 -1.84
N SER A 245 -13.32 -6.18 -2.31
CA SER A 245 -13.20 -5.78 -3.72
C SER A 245 -11.74 -5.74 -4.21
N LEU A 246 -10.82 -5.23 -3.38
CA LEU A 246 -9.38 -5.22 -3.67
C LEU A 246 -8.79 -6.64 -3.62
N GLN A 247 -9.20 -7.47 -2.66
CA GLN A 247 -8.81 -8.88 -2.61
C GLN A 247 -9.30 -9.64 -3.86
N GLN A 248 -10.52 -9.37 -4.33
CA GLN A 248 -11.06 -9.97 -5.55
C GLN A 248 -10.26 -9.57 -6.79
N ILE A 249 -9.87 -8.30 -6.92
CA ILE A 249 -8.97 -7.85 -7.99
C ILE A 249 -7.62 -8.56 -7.89
N GLY A 250 -7.04 -8.67 -6.69
CA GLY A 250 -5.83 -9.46 -6.46
C GLY A 250 -5.96 -10.91 -6.93
N LYS A 251 -7.11 -11.54 -6.69
CA LYS A 251 -7.42 -12.89 -7.19
C LYS A 251 -7.56 -12.91 -8.71
N GLU A 252 -8.20 -11.92 -9.33
CA GLU A 252 -8.26 -11.84 -10.80
C GLU A 252 -6.87 -11.69 -11.45
N ILE A 253 -5.94 -11.03 -10.75
CA ILE A 253 -4.54 -10.89 -11.18
C ILE A 253 -3.75 -12.21 -11.00
N SER A 254 -3.93 -12.91 -9.87
CA SER A 254 -3.05 -14.02 -9.44
C SER A 254 -3.64 -15.44 -9.60
N ALA A 255 -4.96 -15.59 -9.67
CA ALA A 255 -5.61 -16.85 -10.00
C ALA A 255 -5.48 -17.14 -11.51
N ASN A 256 -5.93 -18.30 -11.96
CA ASN A 256 -5.95 -18.70 -13.38
C ASN A 256 -6.98 -17.89 -14.20
N GLY A 257 -7.00 -16.57 -14.02
CA GLY A 257 -7.82 -15.62 -14.75
C GLY A 257 -7.16 -15.15 -16.04
N ARG A 258 -7.92 -14.41 -16.83
CA ARG A 258 -7.52 -13.90 -18.16
C ARG A 258 -6.19 -13.14 -18.14
N LEU A 259 -5.93 -12.38 -17.08
CA LEU A 259 -4.69 -11.61 -16.94
C LEU A 259 -3.47 -12.52 -16.79
N LYS A 260 -3.47 -13.44 -15.83
CA LYS A 260 -2.38 -14.39 -15.63
C LYS A 260 -2.10 -15.17 -16.90
N THR A 261 -3.14 -15.67 -17.57
CA THR A 261 -2.99 -16.39 -18.84
C THR A 261 -2.32 -15.53 -19.92
N ALA A 262 -2.73 -14.26 -20.07
CA ALA A 262 -2.12 -13.35 -21.04
C ALA A 262 -0.66 -13.04 -20.69
N MET A 263 -0.36 -12.80 -19.41
CA MET A 263 1.00 -12.55 -18.91
C MET A 263 1.91 -13.78 -19.09
N THR A 264 1.43 -14.99 -18.80
CA THR A 264 2.18 -16.24 -19.00
C THR A 264 2.47 -16.46 -20.49
N ARG A 265 1.48 -16.22 -21.37
CA ARG A 265 1.68 -16.32 -22.83
C ARG A 265 2.71 -15.31 -23.33
N LEU A 266 2.67 -14.07 -22.84
CA LEU A 266 3.66 -13.06 -23.19
C LEU A 266 5.06 -13.47 -22.71
N SER A 267 5.21 -13.93 -21.46
CA SER A 267 6.50 -14.42 -20.95
C SER A 267 7.05 -15.55 -21.80
N ALA A 268 6.22 -16.54 -22.14
CA ALA A 268 6.64 -17.67 -22.97
C ALA A 268 7.00 -17.24 -24.40
N ALA A 269 6.30 -16.25 -24.96
CA ALA A 269 6.64 -15.70 -26.27
C ALA A 269 8.00 -14.99 -26.27
N ILE A 270 8.35 -14.32 -25.17
CA ILE A 270 9.68 -13.72 -24.96
C ILE A 270 10.74 -14.81 -24.91
N ASP A 271 10.55 -15.85 -24.08
CA ASP A 271 11.50 -16.95 -23.94
C ASP A 271 11.74 -17.69 -25.28
N GLU A 272 10.68 -17.90 -26.06
CA GLU A 272 10.78 -18.55 -27.36
C GLU A 272 11.51 -17.69 -28.40
N PHE A 273 11.24 -16.38 -28.43
CA PHE A 273 11.95 -15.47 -29.32
C PHE A 273 13.43 -15.39 -28.98
N ASP A 274 13.77 -15.27 -27.69
CA ASP A 274 15.15 -15.21 -27.19
C ASP A 274 15.92 -16.46 -27.60
N LYS A 275 15.32 -17.64 -27.38
CA LYS A 275 15.93 -18.92 -27.76
C LYS A 275 16.18 -19.05 -29.27
N GLU A 276 15.23 -18.63 -30.12
CA GLU A 276 15.41 -18.69 -31.57
C GLU A 276 16.39 -17.61 -32.07
N LEU A 277 16.46 -16.45 -31.40
CA LEU A 277 17.45 -15.43 -31.70
C LEU A 277 18.85 -15.92 -31.35
N ASP A 278 19.04 -16.55 -30.20
CA ASP A 278 20.26 -17.25 -29.80
C ASP A 278 20.70 -18.28 -30.85
N ALA A 279 19.76 -19.09 -31.33
CA ALA A 279 20.02 -20.08 -32.38
C ALA A 279 20.46 -19.39 -33.69
N THR A 280 19.83 -18.28 -34.05
CA THR A 280 20.16 -17.50 -35.25
C THR A 280 21.54 -16.84 -35.15
N VAL A 281 21.89 -16.29 -33.98
CA VAL A 281 23.23 -15.76 -33.68
C VAL A 281 24.28 -16.86 -33.85
N ARG A 282 24.01 -18.07 -33.34
CA ARG A 282 24.94 -19.21 -33.49
C ARG A 282 25.13 -19.63 -34.95
N ILE A 283 24.07 -19.63 -35.76
CA ILE A 283 24.18 -19.92 -37.19
C ILE A 283 25.14 -18.93 -37.88
N ALA A 284 24.99 -17.64 -37.59
CA ALA A 284 25.87 -16.62 -38.16
C ALA A 284 27.32 -16.75 -37.66
N ARG A 285 27.51 -17.10 -36.38
CA ARG A 285 28.84 -17.32 -35.77
C ARG A 285 29.54 -18.55 -36.34
N ASP A 286 28.83 -19.66 -36.50
CA ASP A 286 29.40 -20.93 -36.92
C ASP A 286 29.80 -20.91 -38.41
N GLY A 287 29.32 -19.91 -39.17
CA GLY A 287 29.80 -19.61 -40.52
C GLY A 287 29.37 -20.62 -41.58
N LYS A 288 28.26 -21.35 -41.35
CA LYS A 288 27.82 -22.45 -42.22
C LYS A 288 26.44 -22.19 -42.81
N GLY A 289 26.32 -22.40 -44.12
CA GLY A 289 25.05 -22.45 -44.83
C GLY A 289 25.10 -21.72 -46.16
N SER A 290 24.18 -22.08 -47.07
CA SER A 290 24.12 -21.47 -48.40
C SER A 290 23.32 -20.16 -48.40
N GLY A 291 23.59 -19.31 -49.39
CA GLY A 291 22.85 -18.06 -49.60
C GLY A 291 21.31 -18.24 -49.60
N PRO A 292 20.75 -19.19 -50.38
CA PRO A 292 19.32 -19.48 -50.35
C PRO A 292 18.82 -19.92 -48.96
N ALA A 293 19.58 -20.75 -48.24
CA ALA A 293 19.21 -21.20 -46.90
C ALA A 293 19.12 -20.05 -45.90
N MET A 294 20.08 -19.10 -45.93
CA MET A 294 20.07 -17.92 -45.06
C MET A 294 18.88 -16.99 -45.34
N LYS A 295 18.53 -16.79 -46.63
CA LYS A 295 17.33 -16.02 -47.01
C LYS A 295 16.05 -16.68 -46.47
N THR A 296 15.90 -17.99 -46.69
CA THR A 296 14.74 -18.75 -46.19
C THR A 296 14.66 -18.72 -44.67
N TRP A 297 15.80 -18.82 -43.96
CA TRP A 297 15.86 -18.70 -42.50
C TRP A 297 15.34 -17.33 -42.04
N GLY A 298 15.86 -16.24 -42.60
CA GLY A 298 15.44 -14.88 -42.28
C GLY A 298 13.94 -14.66 -42.48
N SER A 299 13.41 -15.04 -43.64
CA SER A 299 11.98 -14.93 -43.93
C SER A 299 11.11 -15.77 -42.99
N ARG A 300 11.57 -16.98 -42.61
CA ARG A 300 10.85 -17.83 -41.65
C ARG A 300 10.84 -17.22 -40.26
N PHE A 301 11.98 -16.69 -39.81
CA PHE A 301 12.08 -16.01 -38.51
C PHE A 301 11.10 -14.84 -38.43
N GLU A 302 11.15 -13.94 -39.43
CA GLU A 302 10.27 -12.79 -39.50
C GLU A 302 8.78 -13.19 -39.51
N LYS A 303 8.41 -14.19 -40.32
CA LYS A 303 7.02 -14.67 -40.39
C LYS A 303 6.55 -15.30 -39.07
N THR A 304 7.42 -16.02 -38.38
CA THR A 304 7.09 -16.74 -37.14
C THR A 304 6.91 -15.78 -35.95
N PHE A 305 7.73 -14.75 -35.89
CA PHE A 305 7.80 -13.86 -34.74
C PHE A 305 7.18 -12.49 -34.96
N GLY A 306 7.13 -12.00 -36.20
CA GLY A 306 6.58 -10.68 -36.54
C GLY A 306 5.11 -10.50 -36.18
N GLY A 307 4.34 -11.58 -36.14
CA GLY A 307 2.93 -11.56 -35.70
C GLY A 307 2.70 -11.57 -34.19
N ARG A 308 3.76 -11.75 -33.37
CA ARG A 308 3.62 -11.98 -31.91
C ARG A 308 3.32 -10.73 -31.10
N ASP A 309 3.34 -9.54 -31.71
CA ASP A 309 2.83 -8.32 -31.10
C ASP A 309 1.36 -8.44 -30.67
N LYS A 310 0.59 -9.37 -31.26
CA LYS A 310 -0.76 -9.68 -30.80
C LYS A 310 -0.77 -10.14 -29.33
N THR A 311 0.21 -10.95 -28.93
CA THR A 311 0.34 -11.42 -27.54
C THR A 311 0.60 -10.25 -26.58
N VAL A 312 1.38 -9.26 -27.01
CA VAL A 312 1.61 -8.02 -26.26
C VAL A 312 0.31 -7.21 -26.15
N LYS A 313 -0.42 -7.04 -27.26
CA LYS A 313 -1.72 -6.34 -27.27
C LYS A 313 -2.75 -7.00 -26.34
N ASP A 314 -2.82 -8.34 -26.33
CA ASP A 314 -3.72 -9.10 -25.46
C ASP A 314 -3.36 -8.89 -23.97
N ALA A 315 -2.06 -8.88 -23.65
CA ALA A 315 -1.54 -8.59 -22.32
C ALA A 315 -1.89 -7.15 -21.88
N VAL A 316 -1.67 -6.16 -22.73
CA VAL A 316 -2.01 -4.75 -22.47
C VAL A 316 -3.52 -4.57 -22.27
N ALA A 317 -4.35 -5.18 -23.11
CA ALA A 317 -5.80 -5.13 -22.97
C ALA A 317 -6.28 -5.73 -21.65
N ALA A 318 -5.68 -6.85 -21.22
CA ALA A 318 -6.00 -7.48 -19.94
C ALA A 318 -5.62 -6.58 -18.75
N VAL A 319 -4.44 -5.94 -18.78
CA VAL A 319 -4.03 -5.00 -17.73
C VAL A 319 -4.94 -3.78 -17.69
N LYS A 320 -5.34 -3.23 -18.84
CA LYS A 320 -6.24 -2.08 -18.92
C LYS A 320 -7.60 -2.38 -18.26
N LEU A 321 -8.15 -3.57 -18.48
CA LEU A 321 -9.40 -4.00 -17.86
C LEU A 321 -9.27 -4.13 -16.33
N ILE A 322 -8.15 -4.67 -15.85
CA ILE A 322 -7.85 -4.74 -14.42
C ILE A 322 -7.65 -3.34 -13.82
N SER A 323 -6.96 -2.45 -14.52
CA SER A 323 -6.75 -1.05 -14.11
C SER A 323 -8.08 -0.31 -13.95
N GLN A 324 -9.03 -0.50 -14.88
CA GLN A 324 -10.37 0.06 -14.76
C GLN A 324 -11.12 -0.46 -13.52
N LYS A 325 -11.13 -1.79 -13.31
CA LYS A 325 -11.74 -2.39 -12.12
C LYS A 325 -11.09 -1.89 -10.82
N PHE A 326 -9.76 -1.80 -10.82
CA PHE A 326 -8.98 -1.30 -9.70
C PHE A 326 -9.27 0.18 -9.39
N ASN A 327 -9.36 1.02 -10.41
CA ASN A 327 -9.74 2.43 -10.24
C ASN A 327 -11.15 2.60 -9.68
N LYS A 328 -12.09 1.73 -10.05
CA LYS A 328 -13.44 1.72 -9.47
C LYS A 328 -13.40 1.30 -7.99
N ALA A 329 -12.79 0.15 -7.69
CA ALA A 329 -12.64 -0.31 -6.30
C ALA A 329 -11.89 0.69 -5.42
N MET A 330 -10.90 1.42 -5.96
CA MET A 330 -10.23 2.50 -5.24
C MET A 330 -11.15 3.66 -4.86
N LYS A 331 -12.12 4.03 -5.70
CA LYS A 331 -13.07 5.10 -5.39
C LYS A 331 -14.04 4.64 -4.31
N ASP A 332 -14.55 3.42 -4.43
CA ASP A 332 -15.51 2.84 -3.49
C ASP A 332 -14.92 2.64 -2.09
N VAL A 333 -13.60 2.44 -2.00
CA VAL A 333 -12.88 2.18 -0.75
C VAL A 333 -12.25 3.47 -0.15
N LYS A 334 -12.27 4.58 -0.90
CA LYS A 334 -11.84 5.91 -0.41
C LYS A 334 -13.00 6.81 0.00
N ALA A 335 -14.20 6.54 -0.51
CA ALA A 335 -15.45 7.19 -0.12
C ALA A 335 -15.90 6.66 1.24
#